data_AF-A0A0V1N146-F1
#
_entry.id   AF-A0A0V1N146-F1
#
_cell.length_a   1.000
_cell.length_b   1.000
_cell.length_c   1.000
_cell.angle_alpha   90.00
_cell.angle_beta   90.00
_cell.angle_gamma   90.00
#
_symmetry.space_group_name_H-M   'P 1'
#
loop_
_entity.id
_entity.type
_entity.pdbx_description
1 polymer ?
#
loop_
_entity_poly.entity_id
_entity_poly.type
_entity_poly.pdbx_seq_one_letter_code
_entity_poly.pdbx_strand_id
1 'polypeptide(L)'
;MNYCKSISEIYFRTERAYTPRVVAFEEKFNVNLNPLISDLETSLDVDSILLNNFKIEKKEAQPLIRNEFLQDVVQKRFSRNAFYNLDDKVNYWTDFVLQPWHPKSLCLMSDFEHYSFEDCHRRAEGQQIFDDIETHIRFFAEEMDYVEGIQLLCDVSSNLAGMSSTLLHYFKDDYGNIPILAIPCWPAHLQTKNRLSVEKLVWNSSQSLLAMLSESLSTLPLSLSTELWDKHSRFCRWNELKYEPQSTYHTSAIIAAALETATIPWRCLSKDNGSSSMSLKNALDALNNFGQNSIVRLGLSMPFKWPSVDNQQDFSNDMLGLTNLSPCTDEIWNFHNNNVE
;
A
#
# COMPACT_ATOMS: atom_id res chain seq x y z
N MET A 1 14.79 -32.43 3.54
CA MET A 1 15.44 -32.13 2.25
C MET A 1 14.69 -32.67 1.02
N ASN A 2 13.38 -32.92 1.10
CA ASN A 2 12.51 -33.13 -0.06
C ASN A 2 11.09 -32.96 0.48
N TYR A 3 10.42 -31.85 0.16
CA TYR A 3 8.95 -31.63 0.16
C TYR A 3 8.60 -30.13 0.02
N CYS A 4 9.57 -29.21 -0.09
CA CYS A 4 9.35 -27.82 -0.50
C CYS A 4 9.33 -27.66 -2.03
N LYS A 5 8.36 -28.29 -2.70
CA LYS A 5 7.95 -27.83 -4.05
C LYS A 5 6.70 -27.00 -3.87
N SER A 6 6.88 -25.79 -3.35
CA SER A 6 5.78 -24.87 -3.10
C SER A 6 5.14 -24.46 -4.42
N ILE A 7 3.89 -23.99 -4.33
CA ILE A 7 3.07 -23.55 -5.46
C ILE A 7 3.80 -22.52 -6.35
N SER A 8 4.81 -21.84 -5.80
CA SER A 8 5.77 -21.03 -6.53
C SER A 8 6.41 -21.78 -7.73
N GLU A 9 6.96 -22.99 -7.55
CA GLU A 9 7.60 -23.76 -8.64
C GLU A 9 6.64 -24.11 -9.78
N ILE A 10 5.33 -24.17 -9.51
CA ILE A 10 4.30 -24.49 -10.51
C ILE A 10 4.00 -23.26 -11.37
N TYR A 11 4.02 -22.05 -10.79
CA TYR A 11 3.89 -20.80 -11.53
C TYR A 11 5.17 -20.39 -12.26
N PHE A 12 6.34 -20.66 -11.68
CA PHE A 12 7.64 -20.31 -12.27
C PHE A 12 8.08 -21.21 -13.44
N ARG A 13 7.37 -22.31 -13.73
CA ARG A 13 7.81 -23.29 -14.73
C ARG A 13 7.34 -23.04 -16.16
N THR A 14 6.36 -22.16 -16.41
CA THR A 14 5.75 -22.08 -17.75
C THR A 14 5.75 -20.71 -18.41
N GLU A 15 5.98 -19.61 -17.70
CA GLU A 15 6.11 -18.28 -18.30
C GLU A 15 7.15 -17.46 -17.51
N ARG A 16 7.76 -16.45 -18.12
CA ARG A 16 8.59 -15.47 -17.39
C ARG A 16 7.70 -14.81 -16.34
N ALA A 17 7.72 -15.34 -15.11
CA ALA A 17 6.92 -14.80 -14.02
C ALA A 17 7.55 -13.48 -13.57
N TYR A 18 6.89 -12.38 -13.89
CA TYR A 18 7.27 -11.06 -13.40
C TYR A 18 6.83 -10.93 -11.94
N THR A 19 7.77 -10.99 -11.01
CA THR A 19 7.55 -10.62 -9.61
C THR A 19 7.76 -9.10 -9.46
N PRO A 20 6.83 -8.37 -8.84
CA PRO A 20 7.05 -6.96 -8.58
C PRO A 20 8.25 -6.77 -7.64
N ARG A 21 9.07 -5.76 -7.91
CA ARG A 21 10.15 -5.32 -7.03
C ARG A 21 9.53 -4.47 -5.93
N VAL A 22 9.08 -5.15 -4.88
CA VAL A 22 8.37 -4.57 -3.76
C VAL A 22 8.95 -5.13 -2.47
N VAL A 23 9.10 -4.27 -1.47
CA VAL A 23 9.38 -4.66 -0.09
C VAL A 23 8.22 -4.15 0.76
N ALA A 24 7.48 -5.06 1.40
CA ALA A 24 6.38 -4.75 2.28
C ALA A 24 6.78 -5.08 3.73
N PHE A 25 6.53 -4.11 4.61
CA PHE A 25 6.67 -4.26 6.05
C PHE A 25 5.31 -4.57 6.63
N GLU A 26 5.16 -5.72 7.27
CA GLU A 26 3.85 -6.19 7.72
C GLU A 26 3.97 -7.05 8.99
N GLU A 27 2.91 -7.07 9.79
CA GLU A 27 2.78 -7.99 10.91
C GLU A 27 2.59 -9.41 10.39
N LYS A 28 3.34 -10.37 10.94
CA LYS A 28 3.30 -11.76 10.47
C LYS A 28 1.88 -12.36 10.50
N PHE A 29 1.05 -11.98 11.48
CA PHE A 29 -0.37 -12.36 11.54
C PHE A 29 -1.17 -12.05 10.27
N ASN A 30 -0.90 -10.92 9.59
CA ASN A 30 -1.66 -10.46 8.43
C ASN A 30 -1.30 -11.21 7.12
N VAL A 31 -0.24 -12.04 7.13
CA VAL A 31 0.37 -12.62 5.91
C VAL A 31 0.25 -14.16 5.83
N ASN A 32 -0.31 -14.81 6.85
CA ASN A 32 -0.22 -16.26 7.01
C ASN A 32 -1.19 -17.11 6.15
N LEU A 33 -2.01 -16.52 5.28
CA LEU A 33 -3.12 -17.25 4.64
C LEU A 33 -2.98 -17.46 3.13
N ASN A 34 -2.22 -16.60 2.44
CA ASN A 34 -2.13 -16.64 0.98
C ASN A 34 -0.80 -17.25 0.53
N PRO A 35 -0.80 -18.48 -0.03
CA PRO A 35 0.41 -19.16 -0.49
C PRO A 35 1.05 -18.51 -1.73
N LEU A 36 0.40 -17.50 -2.34
CA LEU A 36 1.03 -16.68 -3.39
C LEU A 36 2.00 -15.64 -2.81
N ILE A 37 1.81 -15.26 -1.54
CA ILE A 37 2.59 -14.19 -0.91
C ILE A 37 3.63 -14.78 0.04
N SER A 38 3.25 -15.82 0.78
CA SER A 38 4.12 -16.43 1.77
C SER A 38 3.95 -17.94 1.81
N ASP A 39 5.08 -18.65 1.81
CA ASP A 39 5.17 -20.09 2.05
C ASP A 39 5.25 -20.41 3.56
N LEU A 40 4.88 -19.49 4.44
CA LEU A 40 4.83 -19.74 5.88
C LEU A 40 3.85 -20.86 6.19
N GLU A 41 4.39 -22.07 6.37
CA GLU A 41 3.65 -23.21 6.91
C GLU A 41 3.07 -22.81 8.27
N THR A 42 1.75 -22.86 8.40
CA THR A 42 1.05 -22.65 9.68
C THR A 42 1.26 -23.81 10.66
N SER A 43 2.15 -24.76 10.37
CA SER A 43 2.58 -25.79 11.30
C SER A 43 3.89 -25.38 11.95
N LEU A 44 3.78 -24.65 13.07
CA LEU A 44 4.77 -24.83 14.13
C LEU A 44 4.51 -26.23 14.74
N ASP A 45 5.01 -27.29 14.09
CA ASP A 45 5.31 -28.56 14.75
C ASP A 45 6.56 -28.34 15.60
N VAL A 46 6.42 -27.53 16.65
CA VAL A 46 7.41 -27.47 17.71
C VAL A 46 6.88 -28.39 18.78
N ASP A 47 7.32 -29.65 18.72
CA ASP A 47 7.32 -30.51 19.89
C ASP A 47 7.91 -29.69 21.03
N SER A 48 7.09 -29.48 22.07
CA SER A 48 7.37 -28.69 23.26
C SER A 48 8.85 -28.71 23.65
N ILE A 49 9.56 -27.59 23.42
CA ILE A 49 10.88 -27.41 24.01
C ILE A 49 10.65 -27.07 25.48
N LEU A 50 10.93 -28.02 26.37
CA LEU A 50 11.04 -27.78 27.80
C LEU A 50 12.22 -26.84 28.06
N LEU A 51 11.96 -25.54 28.09
CA LEU A 51 12.91 -24.52 28.55
C LEU A 51 12.60 -24.17 30.01
N ASN A 52 13.43 -24.71 30.90
CA ASN A 52 13.69 -24.25 32.28
C ASN A 52 12.56 -23.48 32.98
N ASN A 53 11.60 -24.21 33.55
CA ASN A 53 10.65 -23.72 34.56
C ASN A 53 9.70 -22.57 34.15
N PHE A 54 9.55 -22.24 32.86
CA PHE A 54 8.52 -21.30 32.40
C PHE A 54 7.28 -22.05 31.89
N LYS A 55 6.10 -21.56 32.27
CA LYS A 55 4.82 -22.07 31.77
C LYS A 55 4.52 -21.39 30.43
N ILE A 56 4.77 -22.09 29.33
CA ILE A 56 4.44 -21.60 27.98
C ILE A 56 2.94 -21.83 27.78
N GLU A 57 2.15 -20.75 27.75
CA GLU A 57 0.76 -20.82 27.30
C GLU A 57 0.73 -20.79 25.78
N LYS A 58 0.39 -21.94 25.17
CA LYS A 58 0.04 -22.01 23.76
C LYS A 58 -1.35 -21.37 23.60
N LYS A 59 -1.40 -20.11 23.20
CA LYS A 59 -2.65 -19.52 22.66
C LYS A 59 -2.84 -20.10 21.27
N GLU A 60 -3.72 -21.08 21.13
CA GLU A 60 -4.18 -21.50 19.80
C GLU A 60 -5.01 -20.35 19.21
N ALA A 61 -4.46 -19.71 18.18
CA ALA A 61 -5.23 -18.76 17.38
C ALA A 61 -6.42 -19.52 16.74
N GLN A 62 -7.59 -18.89 16.68
CA GLN A 62 -8.73 -19.47 15.99
C GLN A 62 -8.33 -19.78 14.53
N PRO A 63 -8.73 -20.93 13.98
CA PRO A 63 -8.42 -21.25 12.59
C PRO A 63 -9.07 -20.21 11.68
N LEU A 64 -8.23 -19.39 11.03
CA LEU A 64 -8.67 -18.38 10.09
C LEU A 64 -9.35 -19.07 8.90
N ILE A 65 -10.60 -18.66 8.61
CA ILE A 65 -11.42 -19.24 7.55
C ILE A 65 -10.94 -18.67 6.21
N ARG A 66 -10.43 -19.53 5.33
CA ARG A 66 -10.06 -19.14 3.96
C ARG A 66 -11.31 -18.83 3.15
N ASN A 67 -11.31 -17.70 2.46
CA ASN A 67 -12.34 -17.39 1.45
C ASN A 67 -12.24 -18.33 0.23
N GLU A 68 -13.24 -18.28 -0.65
CA GLU A 68 -13.34 -19.17 -1.81
C GLU A 68 -12.12 -19.06 -2.74
N PHE A 69 -11.64 -17.83 -2.96
CA PHE A 69 -10.43 -17.57 -3.74
C PHE A 69 -9.21 -18.28 -3.16
N LEU A 70 -8.94 -18.11 -1.86
CA LEU A 70 -7.80 -18.74 -1.19
C LEU A 70 -7.92 -20.27 -1.18
N GLN A 71 -9.12 -20.82 -1.08
CA GLN A 71 -9.35 -22.26 -1.19
C GLN A 71 -8.95 -22.76 -2.58
N ASP A 72 -9.34 -22.07 -3.65
CA ASP A 72 -8.99 -22.43 -5.02
C ASP A 72 -7.49 -22.25 -5.31
N VAL A 73 -6.85 -21.22 -4.74
CA VAL A 73 -5.39 -21.04 -4.83
C VAL A 73 -4.66 -22.23 -4.18
N VAL A 74 -5.03 -22.60 -2.95
CA VAL A 74 -4.41 -23.73 -2.24
C VAL A 74 -4.65 -25.06 -2.97
N GLN A 75 -5.85 -25.25 -3.53
CA GLN A 75 -6.24 -26.46 -4.26
C GLN A 75 -5.72 -26.48 -5.71
N LYS A 76 -5.00 -25.45 -6.16
CA LYS A 76 -4.51 -25.29 -7.54
C LYS A 76 -5.63 -25.32 -8.59
N ARG A 77 -6.81 -24.82 -8.21
CA ARG A 77 -8.00 -24.66 -9.07
C ARG A 77 -8.20 -23.21 -9.51
N PHE A 78 -7.39 -22.29 -9.00
CA PHE A 78 -7.48 -20.87 -9.31
C PHE A 78 -7.42 -20.61 -10.83
N SER A 79 -8.35 -19.78 -11.29
CA SER A 79 -8.37 -19.18 -12.61
C SER A 79 -8.48 -17.66 -12.48
N ARG A 80 -7.69 -16.92 -13.27
CA ARG A 80 -7.71 -15.44 -13.28
C ARG A 80 -9.08 -14.86 -13.68
N ASN A 81 -9.87 -15.62 -14.44
CA ASN A 81 -11.20 -15.18 -14.91
C ASN A 81 -12.34 -15.69 -14.02
N ALA A 82 -12.03 -16.34 -12.88
CA ALA A 82 -13.04 -16.78 -11.94
C ALA A 82 -13.61 -15.57 -11.17
N PHE A 83 -14.91 -15.62 -10.91
CA PHE A 83 -15.61 -14.62 -10.11
C PHE A 83 -15.78 -15.14 -8.69
N TYR A 84 -15.19 -14.45 -7.72
CA TYR A 84 -15.32 -14.75 -6.29
C TYR A 84 -16.11 -13.64 -5.61
N ASN A 85 -17.05 -14.01 -4.72
CA ASN A 85 -17.72 -13.03 -3.86
C ASN A 85 -16.88 -12.82 -2.60
N LEU A 86 -16.17 -11.69 -2.55
CA LEU A 86 -15.21 -11.35 -1.51
C LEU A 86 -15.68 -10.24 -0.56
N ASP A 87 -16.84 -9.62 -0.83
CA ASP A 87 -17.33 -8.41 -0.16
C ASP A 87 -17.31 -8.53 1.38
N ASP A 88 -17.76 -9.68 1.91
CA ASP A 88 -17.84 -9.98 3.35
C ASP A 88 -16.80 -11.00 3.83
N LYS A 89 -15.87 -11.43 2.96
CA LYS A 89 -14.95 -12.56 3.22
C LYS A 89 -13.47 -12.14 3.19
N VAL A 90 -13.19 -10.85 3.25
CA VAL A 90 -11.84 -10.28 3.24
C VAL A 90 -11.58 -9.60 4.58
N ASN A 91 -10.52 -10.03 5.25
CA ASN A 91 -10.05 -9.43 6.51
C ASN A 91 -8.71 -8.71 6.31
N TYR A 92 -7.85 -9.24 5.44
CA TYR A 92 -6.51 -8.72 5.19
C TYR A 92 -6.31 -8.38 3.73
N TRP A 93 -5.36 -7.48 3.44
CA TRP A 93 -4.98 -7.17 2.06
C TRP A 93 -4.48 -8.41 1.31
N THR A 94 -3.91 -9.39 2.02
CA THR A 94 -3.42 -10.66 1.48
C THR A 94 -4.53 -11.57 0.95
N ASP A 95 -5.78 -11.40 1.40
CA ASP A 95 -6.91 -12.25 1.04
C ASP A 95 -7.38 -12.09 -0.42
N PHE A 96 -6.89 -11.07 -1.13
CA PHE A 96 -7.28 -10.76 -2.51
C PHE A 96 -6.07 -10.49 -3.44
N VAL A 97 -4.86 -10.84 -3.01
CA VAL A 97 -3.66 -10.73 -3.86
C VAL A 97 -3.65 -11.87 -4.87
N LEU A 98 -3.63 -11.51 -6.15
CA LEU A 98 -3.66 -12.44 -7.28
C LEU A 98 -2.27 -12.84 -7.80
N GLN A 99 -1.25 -12.03 -7.52
CA GLN A 99 0.08 -12.17 -8.09
C GLN A 99 1.01 -12.85 -7.09
N PRO A 100 1.85 -13.82 -7.51
CA PRO A 100 2.88 -14.36 -6.65
C PRO A 100 3.92 -13.29 -6.31
N TRP A 101 4.33 -13.24 -5.05
CA TRP A 101 5.38 -12.33 -4.57
C TRP A 101 6.70 -13.08 -4.43
N HIS A 102 7.80 -12.34 -4.52
CA HIS A 102 9.10 -12.90 -4.22
C HIS A 102 9.22 -13.12 -2.69
N PRO A 103 9.83 -14.20 -2.19
CA PRO A 103 9.94 -14.44 -0.74
C PRO A 103 10.66 -13.32 0.03
N LYS A 104 11.57 -12.60 -0.64
CA LYS A 104 12.27 -11.42 -0.09
C LYS A 104 11.45 -10.13 -0.17
N SER A 105 10.25 -10.15 -0.75
CA SER A 105 9.36 -9.00 -0.76
C SER A 105 8.69 -8.75 0.60
N LEU A 106 8.73 -9.70 1.53
CA LEU A 106 8.08 -9.56 2.83
C LEU A 106 9.12 -9.42 3.94
N CYS A 107 9.10 -8.27 4.62
CA CYS A 107 9.80 -8.06 5.88
C CYS A 107 8.77 -8.13 7.01
N LEU A 108 8.75 -9.27 7.71
CA LEU A 108 7.72 -9.56 8.71
C LEU A 108 8.17 -9.15 10.11
N MET A 109 7.41 -8.26 10.72
CA MET A 109 7.60 -7.86 12.11
C MET A 109 7.02 -8.93 13.04
N SER A 110 7.76 -9.28 14.10
CA SER A 110 7.41 -10.40 14.99
C SER A 110 6.06 -10.22 15.69
N ASP A 111 5.34 -11.34 15.83
CA ASP A 111 4.02 -11.43 16.44
C ASP A 111 4.08 -11.32 17.97
N PHE A 112 4.00 -10.11 18.53
CA PHE A 112 3.51 -9.94 19.90
C PHE A 112 2.71 -8.62 20.01
N GLU A 113 1.47 -8.77 20.47
CA GLU A 113 0.40 -7.77 20.58
C GLU A 113 0.86 -6.30 20.81
N HIS A 114 0.36 -5.42 19.93
CA HIS A 114 0.22 -3.96 20.10
C HIS A 114 1.50 -3.13 20.26
N TYR A 115 2.37 -3.13 19.25
CA TYR A 115 3.34 -2.04 19.14
C TYR A 115 2.62 -0.70 18.95
N SER A 116 2.98 0.28 19.78
CA SER A 116 2.62 1.67 19.53
C SER A 116 3.38 2.20 18.31
N PHE A 117 2.92 3.31 17.75
CA PHE A 117 3.63 4.02 16.68
C PHE A 117 5.08 4.35 17.10
N GLU A 118 5.25 4.80 18.34
CA GLU A 118 6.54 5.12 18.95
C GLU A 118 7.43 3.88 19.12
N ASP A 119 6.84 2.72 19.46
CA ASP A 119 7.57 1.46 19.53
C ASP A 119 8.05 1.00 18.16
N CYS A 120 7.22 1.12 17.13
CA CYS A 120 7.61 0.81 15.75
C CYS A 120 8.74 1.71 15.27
N HIS A 121 8.63 3.02 15.53
CA HIS A 121 9.67 4.00 15.22
C HIS A 121 11.00 3.65 15.90
N ARG A 122 11.01 3.51 17.24
CA ARG A 122 12.20 3.18 18.03
C ARG A 122 12.81 1.83 17.62
N ARG A 123 11.97 0.85 17.25
CA ARG A 123 12.45 -0.46 16.80
C ARG A 123 13.11 -0.38 15.44
N ALA A 124 12.55 0.36 14.49
CA ALA A 124 13.15 0.53 13.17
C ALA A 124 14.53 1.20 13.25
N GLU A 125 14.74 2.11 14.20
CA GLU A 125 16.07 2.68 14.50
C GLU A 125 17.01 1.70 15.22
N GLY A 126 16.47 0.62 15.78
CA GLY A 126 17.25 -0.41 16.45
C GLY A 126 17.98 -1.30 15.44
N GLN A 127 19.26 -1.54 15.69
CA GLN A 127 20.17 -2.27 14.79
C GLN A 127 19.56 -3.57 14.21
N GLN A 128 18.93 -4.40 15.04
CA GLN A 128 18.39 -5.68 14.58
C GLN A 128 17.32 -5.52 13.47
N ILE A 129 16.36 -4.61 13.67
CA ILE A 129 15.28 -4.40 12.69
C ILE A 129 15.80 -3.60 11.51
N PHE A 130 16.72 -2.66 11.75
CA PHE A 130 17.36 -1.90 10.68
C PHE A 130 18.16 -2.81 9.72
N ASP A 131 18.94 -3.75 10.26
CA ASP A 131 19.69 -4.73 9.46
C ASP A 131 18.73 -5.60 8.62
N ASP A 132 17.56 -5.96 9.17
CA ASP A 132 16.52 -6.67 8.42
C ASP A 132 15.92 -5.80 7.31
N ILE A 133 15.58 -4.53 7.59
CA ILE A 133 15.11 -3.55 6.59
C ILE A 133 16.13 -3.42 5.45
N GLU A 134 17.40 -3.16 5.79
CA GLU A 134 18.50 -2.99 4.84
C GLU A 134 18.63 -4.25 3.97
N THR A 135 18.64 -5.43 4.58
CA THR A 135 18.78 -6.71 3.87
C THR A 135 17.69 -6.91 2.81
N HIS A 136 16.44 -6.59 3.12
CA HIS A 136 15.33 -6.77 2.17
C HIS A 136 15.36 -5.73 1.05
N ILE A 137 15.72 -4.48 1.35
CA ILE A 137 15.82 -3.43 0.34
C ILE A 137 17.01 -3.67 -0.59
N ARG A 138 18.20 -3.96 -0.02
CA ARG A 138 19.42 -4.23 -0.78
C ARG A 138 19.28 -5.42 -1.72
N PHE A 139 18.54 -6.45 -1.30
CA PHE A 139 18.25 -7.60 -2.17
C PHE A 139 17.70 -7.16 -3.53
N PHE A 140 16.71 -6.26 -3.55
CA PHE A 140 16.16 -5.77 -4.81
C PHE A 140 17.03 -4.68 -5.43
N ALA A 141 17.65 -3.82 -4.64
CA ALA A 141 18.51 -2.77 -5.20
C ALA A 141 19.71 -3.34 -5.97
N GLU A 142 20.34 -4.40 -5.47
CA GLU A 142 21.50 -5.06 -6.10
C GLU A 142 21.13 -5.81 -7.40
N GLU A 143 19.87 -6.18 -7.57
CA GLU A 143 19.36 -6.72 -8.84
C GLU A 143 19.10 -5.64 -9.91
N MET A 144 19.07 -4.35 -9.52
CA MET A 144 18.86 -3.25 -10.46
C MET A 144 20.20 -2.72 -10.98
N ASP A 145 20.31 -2.52 -12.29
CA ASP A 145 21.41 -1.75 -12.87
C ASP A 145 21.36 -0.27 -12.43
N TYR A 146 20.16 0.26 -12.25
CA TYR A 146 19.91 1.65 -11.83
C TYR A 146 18.57 1.78 -11.10
N VAL A 147 18.60 2.46 -9.94
CA VAL A 147 17.39 2.82 -9.19
C VAL A 147 16.92 4.19 -9.64
N GLU A 148 15.80 4.22 -10.37
CA GLU A 148 15.25 5.46 -10.94
C GLU A 148 14.49 6.32 -9.92
N GLY A 149 13.97 5.68 -8.87
CA GLY A 149 13.26 6.33 -7.79
C GLY A 149 12.46 5.34 -6.95
N ILE A 150 11.85 5.86 -5.89
CA ILE A 150 11.12 5.06 -4.88
C ILE A 150 9.68 5.53 -4.81
N GLN A 151 8.76 4.57 -4.72
CA GLN A 151 7.37 4.80 -4.34
C GLN A 151 7.15 4.21 -2.94
N LEU A 152 6.96 5.06 -1.94
CA LEU A 152 6.74 4.65 -0.57
C LEU A 152 5.24 4.74 -0.25
N LEU A 153 4.53 3.61 -0.31
CA LEU A 153 3.13 3.53 0.13
C LEU A 153 3.09 3.22 1.62
N CYS A 154 2.26 3.95 2.37
CA CYS A 154 2.17 3.78 3.81
C CYS A 154 0.71 3.92 4.28
N ASP A 155 0.18 2.91 4.96
CA ASP A 155 -1.05 3.06 5.74
C ASP A 155 -0.74 3.82 7.03
N VAL A 156 -1.10 5.09 7.04
CA VAL A 156 -0.82 6.00 8.16
C VAL A 156 -1.76 5.80 9.35
N SER A 157 -2.77 4.92 9.23
CA SER A 157 -3.61 4.50 10.35
C SER A 157 -2.99 3.34 11.15
N SER A 158 -2.02 2.64 10.56
CA SER A 158 -1.27 1.56 11.22
C SER A 158 -0.17 2.11 12.15
N ASN A 159 0.14 1.38 13.23
CA ASN A 159 1.29 1.73 14.08
C ASN A 159 2.63 1.51 13.34
N LEU A 160 2.66 0.63 12.34
CA LEU A 160 3.84 0.42 11.48
C LEU A 160 4.26 1.69 10.74
N ALA A 161 3.34 2.66 10.57
CA ALA A 161 3.66 3.97 9.99
C ALA A 161 4.78 4.71 10.75
N GLY A 162 5.05 4.35 12.01
CA GLY A 162 6.19 4.87 12.78
C GLY A 162 7.56 4.56 12.16
N MET A 163 7.64 3.55 11.30
CA MET A 163 8.87 3.20 10.57
C MET A 163 9.15 4.11 9.36
N SER A 164 8.16 4.90 8.91
CA SER A 164 8.26 5.67 7.68
C SER A 164 9.43 6.66 7.69
N SER A 165 9.67 7.35 8.81
CA SER A 165 10.82 8.27 8.95
C SER A 165 12.16 7.54 8.80
N THR A 166 12.30 6.36 9.42
CA THR A 166 13.52 5.57 9.35
C THR A 166 13.78 5.08 7.93
N LEU A 167 12.73 4.63 7.21
CA LEU A 167 12.83 4.24 5.81
C LEU A 167 13.26 5.41 4.92
N LEU A 168 12.66 6.59 5.12
CA LEU A 168 13.00 7.79 4.35
C LEU A 168 14.44 8.24 4.59
N HIS A 169 14.90 8.25 5.84
CA HIS A 169 16.30 8.54 6.17
C HIS A 169 17.26 7.52 5.54
N TYR A 170 16.94 6.23 5.65
CA TYR A 170 17.71 5.16 5.03
C TYR A 170 17.89 5.39 3.52
N PHE A 171 16.82 5.69 2.80
CA PHE A 171 16.91 5.94 1.36
C PHE A 171 17.73 7.18 1.02
N LYS A 172 17.63 8.24 1.82
CA LYS A 172 18.41 9.46 1.63
C LYS A 172 19.91 9.24 1.86
N ASP A 173 20.25 8.43 2.86
CA ASP A 173 21.65 8.15 3.22
C ASP A 173 22.31 7.20 2.23
N ASP A 174 21.65 6.08 1.89
CA ASP A 174 22.25 5.01 1.06
C ASP A 174 22.08 5.24 -0.45
N TYR A 175 20.97 5.86 -0.87
CA TYR A 175 20.64 6.04 -2.29
C TYR A 175 20.72 7.50 -2.74
N GLY A 176 21.08 8.41 -1.84
CA GLY A 176 21.30 9.83 -2.14
C GLY A 176 20.04 10.53 -2.65
N ASN A 177 20.19 11.31 -3.73
CA ASN A 177 19.12 12.19 -4.25
C ASN A 177 18.17 11.49 -5.25
N ILE A 178 17.92 10.19 -5.09
CA ILE A 178 16.89 9.53 -5.92
C ILE A 178 15.50 10.09 -5.56
N PRO A 179 14.62 10.32 -6.54
CA PRO A 179 13.31 10.88 -6.28
C PRO A 179 12.45 9.89 -5.48
N ILE A 180 11.88 10.36 -4.38
CA ILE A 180 10.92 9.61 -3.57
C ILE A 180 9.53 10.21 -3.77
N LEU A 181 8.58 9.39 -4.22
CA LEU A 181 7.15 9.67 -4.16
C LEU A 181 6.57 8.98 -2.92
N ALA A 182 6.26 9.76 -1.89
CA ALA A 182 5.62 9.24 -0.69
C ALA A 182 4.09 9.26 -0.84
N ILE A 183 3.42 8.16 -0.53
CA ILE A 183 1.98 7.96 -0.76
C ILE A 183 1.33 7.52 0.56
N PRO A 184 1.07 8.47 1.50
CA PRO A 184 0.33 8.15 2.70
C PRO A 184 -1.14 7.88 2.35
N CYS A 185 -1.64 6.73 2.78
CA CYS A 185 -2.98 6.24 2.49
C CYS A 185 -3.82 6.21 3.76
N TRP A 186 -4.98 6.87 3.73
CA TRP A 186 -5.96 6.79 4.82
C TRP A 186 -7.08 5.83 4.44
N PRO A 187 -7.57 5.03 5.39
CA PRO A 187 -8.78 4.24 5.17
C PRO A 187 -9.93 5.17 4.83
N ALA A 188 -10.80 4.75 3.91
CA ALA A 188 -11.98 5.55 3.56
C ALA A 188 -12.88 5.75 4.77
N HIS A 189 -13.03 4.73 5.62
CA HIS A 189 -13.85 4.76 6.82
C HIS A 189 -13.02 4.50 8.07
N LEU A 190 -13.00 5.46 9.01
CA LEU A 190 -12.30 5.35 10.29
C LEU A 190 -13.11 4.52 11.29
N GLN A 191 -12.74 3.26 11.49
CA GLN A 191 -13.38 2.35 12.44
C GLN A 191 -12.91 2.56 13.90
N THR A 192 -13.00 3.79 14.41
CA THR A 192 -12.59 4.12 15.78
C THR A 192 -13.80 4.18 16.72
N LYS A 193 -13.83 3.33 17.75
CA LYS A 193 -14.95 3.29 18.73
C LYS A 193 -14.89 4.42 19.77
N ASN A 194 -13.70 4.95 20.08
CA ASN A 194 -13.48 5.91 21.17
C ASN A 194 -12.76 7.19 20.70
N ARG A 195 -12.98 8.32 21.39
CA ARG A 195 -12.32 9.60 21.08
C ARG A 195 -10.80 9.52 21.17
N LEU A 196 -10.27 8.86 22.21
CA LEU A 196 -8.83 8.64 22.39
C LEU A 196 -8.19 7.90 21.20
N SER A 197 -8.94 7.03 20.50
CA SER A 197 -8.42 6.38 19.29
C SER A 197 -8.36 7.29 18.07
N VAL A 198 -9.21 8.32 17.98
CA VAL A 198 -9.14 9.33 16.91
C VAL A 198 -7.95 10.26 17.14
N GLU A 199 -7.77 10.77 18.36
CA GLU A 199 -6.65 11.66 18.70
C GLU A 199 -5.29 10.98 18.43
N LYS A 200 -5.17 9.69 18.79
CA LYS A 200 -3.99 8.89 18.48
C LYS A 200 -3.78 8.71 16.97
N LEU A 201 -4.85 8.42 16.22
CA LEU A 201 -4.76 8.28 14.76
C LEU A 201 -4.32 9.60 14.11
N VAL A 202 -4.90 10.73 14.53
CA VAL A 202 -4.53 12.07 14.06
C VAL A 202 -3.04 12.31 14.33
N TRP A 203 -2.58 12.06 15.55
CA TRP A 203 -1.17 12.23 15.92
C TRP A 203 -0.25 11.37 15.04
N ASN A 204 -0.46 10.05 15.02
CA ASN A 204 0.36 9.10 14.27
C ASN A 204 0.43 9.45 12.78
N SER A 205 -0.74 9.67 12.16
CA SER A 205 -0.80 9.99 10.73
C SER A 205 -0.18 11.35 10.41
N SER A 206 -0.28 12.33 11.31
CA SER A 206 0.38 13.62 11.16
C SER A 206 1.91 13.51 11.24
N GLN A 207 2.43 12.68 12.15
CA GLN A 207 3.87 12.44 12.26
C GLN A 207 4.43 11.75 10.99
N SER A 208 3.76 10.72 10.48
CA SER A 208 4.14 10.09 9.22
C SER A 208 4.04 11.04 8.03
N LEU A 209 2.97 11.83 7.94
CA LEU A 209 2.79 12.81 6.88
C LEU A 209 3.91 13.87 6.94
N LEU A 210 4.26 14.37 8.11
CA LEU A 210 5.34 15.34 8.29
C LEU A 210 6.69 14.78 7.82
N ALA A 211 7.03 13.55 8.21
CA ALA A 211 8.26 12.89 7.77
C ALA A 211 8.30 12.71 6.25
N MET A 212 7.18 12.29 5.65
CA MET A 212 7.07 12.16 4.19
C MET A 212 7.20 13.51 3.49
N LEU A 213 6.57 14.55 4.02
CA LEU A 213 6.71 15.91 3.50
C LEU A 213 8.12 16.44 3.63
N SER A 214 8.90 16.07 4.65
CA SER A 214 10.25 16.61 4.83
C SER A 214 11.30 15.91 3.97
N GLU A 215 11.16 14.60 3.77
CA GLU A 215 12.21 13.77 3.17
C GLU A 215 11.90 13.28 1.73
N SER A 216 10.69 13.50 1.21
CA SER A 216 10.32 13.06 -0.14
C SER A 216 10.33 14.21 -1.17
N LEU A 217 10.52 13.87 -2.44
CA LEU A 217 10.42 14.87 -3.52
C LEU A 217 8.99 15.37 -3.66
N SER A 218 8.04 14.44 -3.55
CA SER A 218 6.60 14.73 -3.59
C SER A 218 5.84 13.78 -2.68
N THR A 219 4.86 14.32 -1.98
CA THR A 219 3.90 13.56 -1.18
C THR A 219 2.54 13.57 -1.88
N LEU A 220 1.95 12.39 -2.05
CA LEU A 220 0.64 12.17 -2.63
C LEU A 220 -0.29 11.52 -1.59
N PRO A 221 -0.97 12.30 -0.75
CA PRO A 221 -1.93 11.75 0.20
C PRO A 221 -3.13 11.19 -0.54
N LEU A 222 -3.56 9.98 -0.17
CA LEU A 222 -4.68 9.29 -0.80
C LEU A 222 -5.73 8.86 0.21
N SER A 223 -6.99 9.12 -0.12
CA SER A 223 -8.16 8.57 0.55
C SER A 223 -9.37 8.63 -0.35
N LEU A 224 -10.35 7.75 -0.13
CA LEU A 224 -11.70 7.93 -0.67
C LEU A 224 -12.60 8.75 0.27
N SER A 225 -12.11 9.08 1.46
CA SER A 225 -12.75 10.06 2.35
C SER A 225 -12.52 11.48 1.83
N THR A 226 -13.51 12.35 2.00
CA THR A 226 -13.36 13.78 1.67
C THR A 226 -12.57 14.57 2.71
N GLU A 227 -12.40 14.01 3.91
CA GLU A 227 -11.68 14.62 5.04
C GLU A 227 -10.86 13.52 5.73
N LEU A 228 -9.59 13.76 6.02
CA LEU A 228 -8.66 12.70 6.45
C LEU A 228 -8.91 12.18 7.87
N TRP A 229 -9.38 13.04 8.77
CA TRP A 229 -9.50 12.76 10.20
C TRP A 229 -10.93 12.79 10.72
N ASP A 230 -11.92 13.08 9.88
CA ASP A 230 -13.33 13.04 10.28
C ASP A 230 -13.94 11.66 10.06
N LYS A 231 -14.42 11.06 11.16
CA LYS A 231 -15.18 9.81 11.16
C LYS A 231 -16.54 9.92 10.45
N HIS A 232 -17.07 11.13 10.32
CA HIS A 232 -18.34 11.43 9.66
C HIS A 232 -18.15 11.97 8.23
N SER A 233 -16.92 11.90 7.72
CA SER A 233 -16.62 12.39 6.38
C SER A 233 -17.46 11.70 5.31
N ARG A 234 -17.71 12.44 4.24
CA ARG A 234 -18.33 11.88 3.04
C ARG A 234 -17.30 11.05 2.28
N PHE A 235 -17.80 10.12 1.48
CA PHE A 235 -16.96 9.33 0.60
C PHE A 235 -17.08 9.83 -0.83
N CYS A 236 -16.02 9.66 -1.60
CA CYS A 236 -16.01 9.85 -3.05
C CYS A 236 -17.17 9.06 -3.69
N ARG A 237 -17.84 9.64 -4.67
CA ARG A 237 -18.95 8.97 -5.38
C ARG A 237 -18.76 9.13 -6.86
N TRP A 238 -19.11 8.08 -7.59
CA TRP A 238 -19.21 8.08 -9.04
C TRP A 238 -20.59 7.57 -9.42
N ASN A 239 -21.12 8.07 -10.53
CA ASN A 239 -22.49 7.75 -10.96
C ASN A 239 -22.65 6.27 -11.34
N GLU A 240 -21.63 5.70 -12.00
CA GLU A 240 -21.70 4.34 -12.58
C GLU A 240 -20.95 3.29 -11.75
N LEU A 241 -20.19 3.69 -10.73
CA LEU A 241 -19.45 2.77 -9.86
C LEU A 241 -20.17 2.57 -8.53
N LYS A 242 -20.66 1.35 -8.32
CA LYS A 242 -21.18 0.91 -7.03
C LYS A 242 -20.04 0.27 -6.24
N TYR A 243 -19.81 0.78 -5.04
CA TYR A 243 -18.84 0.21 -4.11
C TYR A 243 -19.28 0.49 -2.67
N GLU A 244 -18.78 -0.32 -1.73
CA GLU A 244 -19.03 -0.16 -0.30
C GLU A 244 -17.85 0.58 0.34
N PRO A 245 -18.04 1.82 0.85
CA PRO A 245 -16.95 2.60 1.45
C PRO A 245 -16.35 1.99 2.72
N GLN A 246 -17.07 1.12 3.40
CA GLN A 246 -16.57 0.41 4.58
C GLN A 246 -15.68 -0.78 4.22
N SER A 247 -15.73 -1.26 2.97
CA SER A 247 -14.92 -2.38 2.51
C SER A 247 -13.54 -1.87 2.08
N THR A 248 -12.50 -2.29 2.80
CA THR A 248 -11.10 -2.04 2.43
C THR A 248 -10.75 -2.67 1.08
N TYR A 249 -11.37 -3.80 0.73
CA TYR A 249 -11.24 -4.44 -0.58
C TYR A 249 -11.71 -3.52 -1.71
N HIS A 250 -12.92 -2.97 -1.61
CA HIS A 250 -13.46 -2.06 -2.63
C HIS A 250 -12.68 -0.76 -2.73
N THR A 251 -12.39 -0.14 -1.59
CA THR A 251 -11.74 1.17 -1.53
C THR A 251 -10.30 1.10 -2.03
N SER A 252 -9.54 0.07 -1.65
CA SER A 252 -8.18 -0.16 -2.14
C SER A 252 -8.15 -0.49 -3.63
N ALA A 253 -9.13 -1.22 -4.17
CA ALA A 253 -9.21 -1.50 -5.61
C ALA A 253 -9.33 -0.22 -6.45
N ILE A 254 -10.12 0.76 -5.98
CA ILE A 254 -10.26 2.06 -6.66
C ILE A 254 -8.96 2.85 -6.60
N ILE A 255 -8.33 2.94 -5.43
CA ILE A 255 -7.04 3.64 -5.25
C ILE A 255 -5.95 2.96 -6.11
N ALA A 256 -5.91 1.63 -6.13
CA ALA A 256 -4.98 0.87 -6.94
C ALA A 256 -5.19 1.13 -8.44
N ALA A 257 -6.43 1.19 -8.93
CA ALA A 257 -6.72 1.55 -10.31
C ALA A 257 -6.27 2.98 -10.67
N ALA A 258 -6.42 3.92 -9.72
CA ALA A 258 -5.96 5.29 -9.90
C ALA A 258 -4.43 5.38 -9.96
N LEU A 259 -3.74 4.73 -9.03
CA LEU A 259 -2.28 4.64 -9.00
C LEU A 259 -1.74 3.93 -10.24
N GLU A 260 -2.36 2.82 -10.63
CA GLU A 260 -2.02 2.09 -11.85
C GLU A 260 -2.12 3.02 -13.05
N THR A 261 -3.17 3.82 -13.16
CA THR A 261 -3.33 4.77 -14.28
C THR A 261 -2.29 5.90 -14.22
N ALA A 262 -2.07 6.48 -13.04
CA ALA A 262 -1.16 7.60 -12.84
C ALA A 262 0.31 7.25 -13.12
N THR A 263 0.68 5.98 -12.94
CA THR A 263 2.06 5.49 -13.04
C THR A 263 2.40 4.89 -14.41
N ILE A 264 1.43 4.83 -15.35
CA ILE A 264 1.66 4.41 -16.75
C ILE A 264 2.85 5.14 -17.40
N PRO A 265 3.01 6.48 -17.29
CA PRO A 265 4.03 7.22 -18.03
C PRO A 265 5.47 6.76 -17.80
N TRP A 266 5.76 6.23 -16.60
CA TRP A 266 7.09 5.73 -16.23
C TRP A 266 7.21 4.20 -16.19
N ARG A 267 6.13 3.46 -16.48
CA ARG A 267 6.16 1.98 -16.58
C ARG A 267 6.01 1.46 -18.01
N CYS A 268 5.37 2.21 -18.88
CA CYS A 268 5.10 1.78 -20.25
C CYS A 268 5.95 2.57 -21.25
N LEU A 269 6.66 1.85 -22.11
CA LEU A 269 7.38 2.44 -23.24
C LEU A 269 6.38 2.94 -24.30
N SER A 270 6.55 4.18 -24.74
CA SER A 270 5.82 4.67 -25.92
C SER A 270 6.33 3.92 -27.16
N LYS A 271 5.42 3.29 -27.90
CA LYS A 271 5.75 2.58 -29.15
C LYS A 271 6.03 3.51 -30.32
N ASP A 272 5.58 4.76 -30.23
CA ASP A 272 5.71 5.72 -31.31
C ASP A 272 6.95 6.61 -31.09
N ASN A 273 7.91 6.47 -31.99
CA ASN A 273 9.04 7.39 -32.22
C ASN A 273 10.19 7.43 -31.20
N GLY A 274 10.58 6.29 -30.62
CA GLY A 274 11.85 6.19 -29.85
C GLY A 274 11.91 7.08 -28.60
N SER A 275 10.76 7.63 -28.19
CA SER A 275 10.66 8.44 -26.98
C SER A 275 10.75 7.51 -25.77
N SER A 276 11.76 7.74 -24.95
CA SER A 276 11.96 7.01 -23.70
C SER A 276 10.73 7.15 -22.78
N SER A 277 10.45 6.12 -21.99
CA SER A 277 9.58 6.21 -20.82
C SER A 277 9.88 7.50 -20.06
N MET A 278 8.85 8.24 -19.61
CA MET A 278 9.08 9.42 -18.78
C MET A 278 9.66 8.94 -17.46
N SER A 279 10.76 9.49 -16.99
CA SER A 279 11.28 9.03 -15.69
C SER A 279 10.39 9.51 -14.55
N LEU A 280 10.35 8.78 -13.43
CA LEU A 280 9.66 9.21 -12.21
C LEU A 280 10.15 10.60 -11.79
N LYS A 281 11.46 10.84 -11.84
CA LYS A 281 12.04 12.15 -11.55
C LYS A 281 11.43 13.24 -12.42
N ASN A 282 11.40 13.05 -13.73
CA ASN A 282 10.88 14.04 -14.66
C ASN A 282 9.38 14.27 -14.46
N ALA A 283 8.64 13.20 -14.14
CA ALA A 283 7.20 13.30 -13.85
C ALA A 283 6.94 14.16 -12.61
N LEU A 284 7.69 13.93 -11.53
CA LEU A 284 7.56 14.70 -10.30
C LEU A 284 8.08 16.14 -10.47
N ASP A 285 9.22 16.34 -11.14
CA ASP A 285 9.74 17.68 -11.44
C ASP A 285 8.74 18.50 -12.28
N ALA A 286 8.03 17.87 -13.22
CA ALA A 286 7.00 18.55 -14.01
C ALA A 286 5.77 18.97 -13.18
N LEU A 287 5.50 18.27 -12.09
CA LEU A 287 4.45 18.63 -11.12
C LEU A 287 4.97 19.66 -10.10
N ASN A 288 6.29 19.76 -9.92
CA ASN A 288 6.95 20.55 -8.88
C ASN A 288 7.57 21.83 -9.43
N ASN A 289 6.77 22.89 -9.54
CA ASN A 289 7.28 24.20 -9.97
C ASN A 289 8.10 24.95 -8.90
N PHE A 290 8.03 24.54 -7.62
CA PHE A 290 8.56 25.31 -6.48
C PHE A 290 9.66 24.63 -5.65
N GLY A 291 10.17 23.46 -6.07
CA GLY A 291 11.26 22.75 -5.39
C GLY A 291 10.85 21.41 -4.77
N GLN A 292 11.57 20.98 -3.73
CA GLN A 292 11.31 19.73 -2.98
C GLN A 292 10.07 19.85 -2.09
N ASN A 293 9.56 18.71 -1.61
CA ASN A 293 8.52 18.62 -0.58
C ASN A 293 7.14 19.11 -1.04
N SER A 294 6.81 18.88 -2.31
CA SER A 294 5.51 19.27 -2.85
C SER A 294 4.39 18.32 -2.41
N ILE A 295 3.17 18.85 -2.34
CA ILE A 295 1.96 18.04 -2.21
C ILE A 295 1.33 17.92 -3.60
N VAL A 296 1.19 16.68 -4.07
CA VAL A 296 0.57 16.35 -5.35
C VAL A 296 -0.86 15.89 -5.12
N ARG A 297 -1.73 16.16 -6.09
CA ARG A 297 -3.13 15.73 -6.10
C ARG A 297 -3.35 14.65 -7.16
N LEU A 298 -4.06 13.58 -6.80
CA LEU A 298 -4.57 12.60 -7.76
C LEU A 298 -6.08 12.75 -7.95
N GLY A 299 -6.51 12.90 -9.19
CA GLY A 299 -7.90 12.89 -9.59
C GLY A 299 -8.23 11.65 -10.42
N LEU A 300 -9.37 11.01 -10.17
CA LEU A 300 -9.81 9.84 -10.90
C LEU A 300 -11.18 10.07 -11.53
N SER A 301 -11.28 9.75 -12.83
CA SER A 301 -12.55 9.56 -13.53
C SER A 301 -12.72 8.07 -13.84
N MET A 302 -13.84 7.50 -13.40
CA MET A 302 -14.23 6.08 -13.57
C MET A 302 -15.50 6.04 -14.42
N PRO A 303 -15.74 4.95 -15.18
CA PRO A 303 -16.31 5.01 -16.52
C PRO A 303 -17.49 5.97 -16.66
N PHE A 304 -17.29 6.95 -17.54
CA PHE A 304 -18.34 7.82 -18.02
C PHE A 304 -19.23 7.04 -18.99
N LYS A 305 -20.54 7.30 -18.96
CA LYS A 305 -21.39 6.94 -20.11
C LYS A 305 -20.84 7.67 -21.32
N TRP A 306 -20.58 6.94 -22.41
CA TRP A 306 -20.32 7.61 -23.69
C TRP A 306 -21.55 8.49 -23.99
N PRO A 307 -21.41 9.81 -24.20
CA PRO A 307 -22.58 10.62 -24.46
C PRO A 307 -23.29 10.10 -25.69
N SER A 308 -24.61 9.96 -25.61
CA SER A 308 -25.42 10.01 -26.83
C SER A 308 -25.10 11.32 -27.54
N VAL A 309 -24.93 11.27 -28.87
CA VAL A 309 -24.51 12.40 -29.74
C VAL A 309 -25.33 13.68 -29.51
N ASP A 310 -26.52 13.57 -28.91
CA ASP A 310 -27.45 14.65 -28.63
C ASP A 310 -27.10 15.53 -27.40
N ASN A 311 -26.22 15.11 -26.47
CA ASN A 311 -25.88 15.87 -25.25
C ASN A 311 -24.39 16.23 -25.17
N GLN A 312 -23.96 17.23 -25.94
CA GLN A 312 -22.58 17.76 -25.91
C GLN A 312 -22.24 18.54 -24.63
N GLN A 313 -23.21 19.12 -23.94
CA GLN A 313 -22.99 19.90 -22.70
C GLN A 313 -22.67 19.01 -21.48
N ASP A 314 -23.19 17.79 -21.44
CA ASP A 314 -22.89 16.83 -20.36
C ASP A 314 -21.48 16.22 -20.53
N PHE A 315 -20.99 16.10 -21.78
CA PHE A 315 -19.68 15.52 -22.06
C PHE A 315 -18.53 16.27 -21.38
N SER A 316 -18.54 17.61 -21.37
CA SER A 316 -17.48 18.36 -20.70
C SER A 316 -17.54 18.22 -19.18
N ASN A 317 -18.73 18.18 -18.58
CA ASN A 317 -18.86 18.06 -17.13
C ASN A 317 -18.52 16.64 -16.63
N ASP A 318 -18.93 15.60 -17.38
CA ASP A 318 -18.68 14.21 -17.04
C ASP A 318 -17.25 13.75 -17.37
N MET A 319 -16.65 14.28 -18.45
CA MET A 319 -15.28 13.93 -18.84
C MET A 319 -14.22 14.71 -18.05
N LEU A 320 -14.53 15.94 -17.60
CA LEU A 320 -13.62 16.77 -16.80
C LEU A 320 -13.82 16.64 -15.29
N GLY A 321 -14.89 15.96 -14.86
CA GLY A 321 -15.20 15.71 -13.44
C GLY A 321 -14.24 14.72 -12.79
N LEU A 322 -12.99 15.14 -12.55
CA LEU A 322 -12.04 14.36 -11.78
C LEU A 322 -12.45 14.36 -10.31
N THR A 323 -12.84 13.20 -9.79
CA THR A 323 -13.06 13.02 -8.36
C THR A 323 -11.71 13.10 -7.64
N ASN A 324 -11.60 14.01 -6.67
CA ASN A 324 -10.37 14.18 -5.87
C ASN A 324 -10.15 12.97 -4.97
N LEU A 325 -8.99 12.33 -5.07
CA LEU A 325 -8.56 11.27 -4.17
C LEU A 325 -7.55 11.76 -3.11
N SER A 326 -7.23 13.06 -3.10
CA SER A 326 -6.25 13.69 -2.21
C SER A 326 -6.90 14.80 -1.37
N PRO A 327 -7.74 14.46 -0.37
CA PRO A 327 -8.60 15.41 0.34
C PRO A 327 -7.86 16.56 1.05
N CYS A 328 -6.66 16.32 1.57
CA CYS A 328 -5.84 17.35 2.21
C CYS A 328 -5.39 18.48 1.26
N THR A 329 -5.43 18.28 -0.06
CA THR A 329 -4.99 19.33 -0.99
C THR A 329 -5.94 20.52 -0.98
N ASP A 330 -7.23 20.29 -0.74
CA ASP A 330 -8.21 21.37 -0.62
C ASP A 330 -8.16 21.99 0.79
N GLU A 331 -7.97 21.20 1.85
CA GLU A 331 -7.85 21.67 3.24
C GLU A 331 -6.57 22.49 3.51
N ILE A 332 -5.40 22.01 3.06
CA ILE A 332 -4.11 22.68 3.23
C ILE A 332 -4.06 23.98 2.42
N TRP A 333 -4.62 23.98 1.21
CA TRP A 333 -4.71 25.17 0.38
C TRP A 333 -5.60 26.24 1.03
N ASN A 334 -6.74 25.83 1.63
CA ASN A 334 -7.59 26.73 2.40
C ASN A 334 -6.92 27.21 3.70
N PHE A 335 -6.16 26.36 4.39
CA PHE A 335 -5.42 26.75 5.59
C PHE A 335 -4.33 27.79 5.31
N HIS A 336 -3.59 27.66 4.20
CA HIS A 336 -2.61 28.67 3.80
C HIS A 336 -3.25 29.99 3.39
N ASN A 337 -4.37 29.96 2.65
CA ASN A 337 -5.03 31.17 2.17
C ASN A 337 -5.77 31.93 3.29
N ASN A 338 -6.33 31.23 4.28
CA ASN A 338 -7.03 31.85 5.41
C ASN A 338 -6.08 32.48 6.45
N ASN A 339 -4.76 32.24 6.36
CA ASN A 339 -3.75 32.88 7.21
C ASN A 339 -3.07 34.09 6.54
N VAL A 340 -3.58 34.53 5.38
CA VAL A 340 -3.07 35.71 4.63
C VAL A 340 -4.04 36.91 4.70
N GLU A 341 -5.14 36.81 5.46
CA GLU A 341 -6.03 37.95 5.75
C GLU A 341 -5.70 38.69 7.05
#